data_AF-A0A6M0B610-F1
#
_entry.id   AF-A0A6M0B610-F1
#
_cell.length_a   1.000
_cell.length_b   1.000
_cell.length_c   1.000
_cell.angle_alpha   90.00
_cell.angle_beta   90.00
_cell.angle_gamma   90.00
#
_symmetry.space_group_name_H-M   'P 1'
#
loop_
_entity.id
_entity.type
_entity.pdbx_description
1 polymer ?
#
loop_
_entity_poly.entity_id
_entity_poly.type
_entity_poly.pdbx_seq_one_letter_code
_entity_poly.pdbx_strand_id
1 'polypeptide(L)'
;MKQKTAQQILDVAQSMVRNRGYSAFSYADISKEIGIRKASIHYHFPSKDDLVKELVKRYQKNLARKCFEIEQQETTPQAQLREFVNLYRDGLQDNKIC
;
A
#
# COMPACT_ATOMS: atom_id res chain seq x y z
N MET A 1 -7.15 16.26 12.71
CA MET A 1 -5.93 16.45 11.89
C MET A 1 -4.94 15.27 11.92
N LYS A 2 -4.77 14.53 13.03
CA LYS A 2 -3.76 13.43 13.14
C LYS A 2 -3.88 12.30 12.09
N GLN A 3 -5.09 11.97 11.66
CA GLN A 3 -5.33 10.87 10.72
C GLN A 3 -4.84 11.18 9.29
N LYS A 4 -4.84 12.46 8.89
CA LYS A 4 -4.45 12.88 7.53
C LYS A 4 -2.95 12.71 7.29
N THR A 5 -2.12 13.07 8.27
CA THR A 5 -0.65 12.94 8.15
C THR A 5 -0.20 11.48 8.13
N ALA A 6 -0.74 10.63 9.02
CA ALA A 6 -0.45 9.19 9.00
C ALA A 6 -0.82 8.55 7.66
N GLN A 7 -1.97 8.94 7.09
CA GLN A 7 -2.41 8.47 5.78
C GLN A 7 -1.45 8.91 4.67
N GLN A 8 -1.03 10.18 4.64
CA GLN A 8 -0.07 10.69 3.66
C GLN A 8 1.29 9.98 3.75
N ILE A 9 1.78 9.71 4.97
CA ILE A 9 3.00 8.93 5.19
C ILE A 9 2.85 7.53 4.57
N LEU A 10 1.73 6.85 4.83
CA LEU A 10 1.45 5.53 4.26
C LEU A 10 1.33 5.57 2.73
N ASP A 11 0.69 6.58 2.15
CA ASP A 11 0.52 6.71 0.70
C ASP A 11 1.88 6.82 -0.01
N VAL A 12 2.77 7.66 0.52
CA VAL A 12 4.13 7.83 -0.02
C VAL A 12 4.98 6.58 0.20
N ALA A 13 4.97 6.03 1.41
CA ALA A 13 5.73 4.82 1.71
C ALA A 13 5.25 3.63 0.84
N GLN A 14 3.94 3.50 0.61
CA GLN A 14 3.38 2.50 -0.29
C GLN A 14 3.88 2.70 -1.72
N SER A 15 3.87 3.93 -2.25
CA SER A 15 4.41 4.23 -3.58
C SER A 15 5.89 3.83 -3.72
N MET A 16 6.71 4.17 -2.73
CA MET A 16 8.13 3.82 -2.71
C MET A 16 8.35 2.31 -2.64
N VAL A 17 7.66 1.60 -1.74
CA VAL A 17 7.78 0.15 -1.58
C VAL A 17 7.32 -0.60 -2.83
N ARG A 18 6.21 -0.19 -3.45
CA ARG A 18 5.71 -0.83 -4.66
C ARG A 18 6.71 -0.75 -5.80
N ASN A 19 7.48 0.32 -5.90
CA ASN A 19 8.43 0.50 -7.00
C ASN A 19 9.80 -0.18 -6.78
N ARG A 20 10.28 -0.24 -5.52
CA ARG A 20 11.69 -0.62 -5.23
C ARG A 20 11.87 -1.55 -4.02
N GLY A 21 10.79 -2.03 -3.42
CA GLY A 21 10.79 -3.02 -2.33
C GLY A 21 10.94 -2.42 -0.93
N TYR A 22 11.12 -3.27 0.09
CA TYR A 22 11.19 -2.83 1.50
C TYR A 22 12.30 -1.80 1.77
N SER A 23 13.45 -1.96 1.12
CA SER A 23 14.60 -1.05 1.28
C SER A 23 14.46 0.27 0.50
N ALA A 24 13.36 0.45 -0.23
CA ALA A 24 13.12 1.60 -1.10
C ALA A 24 13.01 2.96 -0.41
N PHE A 25 12.75 2.97 0.90
CA PHE A 25 12.49 4.19 1.63
C PHE A 25 13.17 4.22 3.00
N SER A 26 13.43 5.45 3.41
CA SER A 26 13.77 5.87 4.78
C SER A 26 12.80 6.97 5.22
N TYR A 27 12.83 7.30 6.51
CA TYR A 27 12.05 8.45 7.00
C TYR A 27 12.57 9.78 6.45
N ALA A 28 13.83 9.84 6.01
CA ALA A 28 14.37 11.02 5.33
C ALA A 28 13.72 11.19 3.95
N ASP A 29 13.54 10.10 3.21
CA ASP A 29 12.89 10.12 1.90
C ASP A 29 11.42 10.55 2.02
N ILE A 30 10.68 9.97 2.97
CA ILE A 30 9.28 10.35 3.25
C ILE A 30 9.21 11.82 3.66
N SER A 31 10.09 12.25 4.58
CA SER A 31 10.16 13.64 5.06
C SER A 31 10.36 14.63 3.91
N LYS A 32 11.25 14.29 2.97
CA LYS A 32 11.52 15.07 1.76
C LYS A 32 10.31 15.11 0.82
N GLU A 33 9.62 13.99 0.64
CA GLU A 33 8.51 13.88 -0.33
C GLU A 33 7.27 14.67 0.11
N ILE A 34 6.87 14.61 1.39
CA ILE A 34 5.64 15.26 1.88
C ILE A 34 5.89 16.53 2.70
N GLY A 35 7.16 16.96 2.84
CA GLY A 35 7.52 18.22 3.47
C GLY A 35 7.29 18.29 4.98
N ILE A 36 7.37 17.15 5.70
CA ILE A 36 7.19 17.10 7.16
C ILE A 36 8.49 16.74 7.87
N ARG A 37 8.61 17.08 9.16
CA ARG A 37 9.79 16.73 9.96
C ARG A 37 9.83 15.23 10.26
N LYS A 38 11.04 14.65 10.30
CA LYS A 38 11.27 13.25 10.71
C LYS A 38 10.64 12.91 12.08
N ALA A 39 10.67 13.85 13.02
CA ALA A 39 10.03 13.69 14.33
C ALA A 39 8.50 13.49 14.24
N SER A 40 7.84 14.13 13.27
CA SER A 40 6.40 13.92 13.01
C SER A 40 6.12 12.52 12.46
N ILE A 41 7.03 11.96 11.67
CA ILE A 41 6.93 10.57 11.19
C ILE A 41 7.09 9.61 12.36
N HIS A 42 8.11 9.78 13.20
CA HIS A 42 8.31 8.95 14.39
C HIS A 42 7.13 8.99 15.37
N TYR A 43 6.44 10.14 15.48
CA TYR A 43 5.22 10.25 16.27
C TYR A 43 4.10 9.32 15.79
N HIS A 44 3.97 9.11 14.47
CA HIS A 44 2.96 8.22 13.90
C HIS A 44 3.43 6.77 13.80
N PHE A 45 4.71 6.57 13.51
CA PHE A 45 5.33 5.27 13.28
C PHE A 45 6.68 5.25 14.00
N PRO A 46 6.75 4.67 15.21
CA PRO A 46 7.98 4.69 16.03
C PRO A 46 9.17 4.06 15.29
N SER A 47 8.94 2.95 14.59
CA SER A 47 9.93 2.25 13.78
C SER A 47 9.49 2.06 12.33
N LYS A 48 10.46 1.83 11.44
CA LYS A 48 10.20 1.46 10.04
C LYS A 48 9.34 0.20 9.95
N ASP A 49 9.53 -0.76 10.87
CA ASP A 49 8.74 -1.99 10.91
C ASP A 49 7.28 -1.74 11.28
N ASP A 50 7.00 -0.76 12.15
CA ASP A 50 5.61 -0.38 12.46
C ASP A 50 4.92 0.22 11.24
N LEU A 51 5.62 1.10 10.51
CA LEU A 51 5.11 1.64 9.25
C LEU A 51 4.85 0.53 8.22
N VAL A 52 5.78 -0.41 8.08
CA VAL A 52 5.64 -1.52 7.12
C VAL A 52 4.51 -2.48 7.51
N LYS A 53 4.34 -2.77 8.81
CA LYS A 53 3.18 -3.57 9.28
C LYS A 53 1.86 -2.90 8.89
N GLU A 54 1.75 -1.59 9.06
CA GLU A 54 0.55 -0.85 8.66
C GLU A 54 0.36 -0.82 7.13
N LEU A 55 1.44 -0.74 6.35
CA LEU A 55 1.38 -0.91 4.89
C LEU A 55 0.85 -2.28 4.49
N VAL A 56 1.35 -3.35 5.12
CA VAL A 56 0.91 -4.73 4.85
C VAL A 56 -0.56 -4.92 5.23
N LYS A 57 -0.99 -4.41 6.40
CA LYS A 57 -2.41 -4.44 6.80
C LYS A 57 -3.30 -3.71 5.80
N ARG A 58 -2.87 -2.53 5.32
CA ARG A 58 -3.60 -1.80 4.28
C ARG A 58 -3.68 -2.61 2.98
N TYR A 59 -2.57 -3.21 2.56
CA TYR A 59 -2.55 -4.06 1.36
C TYR A 59 -3.53 -5.23 1.48
N GLN A 60 -3.48 -5.97 2.59
CA GLN A 60 -4.41 -7.08 2.86
C GLN A 60 -5.87 -6.63 2.84
N LYS A 61 -6.18 -5.48 3.48
CA LYS A 61 -7.54 -4.93 3.49
C LYS A 61 -8.03 -4.57 2.09
N ASN A 62 -7.17 -3.97 1.27
CA ASN A 62 -7.51 -3.61 -0.11
C ASN A 62 -7.71 -4.85 -0.98
N LEU A 63 -6.87 -5.89 -0.80
CA LEU A 63 -7.00 -7.14 -1.52
C LEU A 63 -8.29 -7.87 -1.13
N ALA A 64 -8.58 -7.99 0.16
CA ALA A 64 -9.83 -8.60 0.65
C ALA A 64 -11.06 -7.87 0.11
N ARG A 65 -11.04 -6.52 0.08
CA ARG A 65 -12.12 -5.74 -0.52
C ARG A 65 -12.32 -6.05 -2.00
N LYS A 66 -11.23 -6.12 -2.78
CA LYS A 66 -11.30 -6.45 -4.22
C LYS A 66 -11.81 -7.87 -4.45
N CYS A 67 -11.40 -8.85 -3.65
CA CYS A 67 -11.93 -10.21 -3.73
C CYS A 67 -13.44 -10.24 -3.45
N PHE A 68 -13.88 -9.55 -2.39
CA PHE A 68 -15.30 -9.41 -2.09
C PHE A 68 -16.08 -8.74 -3.24
N GLU A 69 -15.52 -7.70 -3.86
CA GLU A 69 -16.11 -7.05 -5.03
C GLU A 69 -16.25 -8.02 -6.22
N ILE A 70 -15.28 -8.91 -6.46
CA ILE A 70 -15.35 -9.94 -7.51
C ILE A 70 -16.40 -11.00 -7.20
N GLU A 71 -16.46 -11.48 -5.96
CA GLU A 71 -17.44 -12.48 -5.51
C GLU A 71 -18.88 -11.99 -5.66
N GLN A 72 -19.11 -10.69 -5.44
CA GLN A 72 -20.42 -10.05 -5.57
C GLN A 72 -20.84 -9.80 -7.02
N GLN A 73 -19.98 -10.02 -8.01
CA GLN A 73 -20.35 -9.91 -9.42
C GLN A 73 -21.19 -11.12 -9.83
N GLU A 74 -22.37 -10.88 -10.41
CA GLU A 74 -23.23 -11.90 -11.02
C GLU A 74 -22.62 -12.41 -12.34
N THR A 75 -21.46 -13.06 -12.24
CA THR A 75 -20.69 -13.59 -13.37
C THR A 75 -20.38 -15.07 -13.16
N THR A 76 -19.82 -15.71 -14.19
CA THR A 76 -19.41 -17.11 -14.10
C THR A 76 -18.19 -17.26 -13.17
N PRO A 77 -18.01 -18.40 -12.49
CA PRO A 77 -16.82 -18.66 -11.69
C PRO A 77 -15.50 -18.49 -12.48
N GLN A 78 -15.50 -18.82 -13.77
CA GLN A 78 -14.35 -18.62 -14.66
C GLN A 78 -14.05 -17.13 -14.88
N ALA A 79 -15.08 -16.28 -14.99
CA ALA A 79 -14.90 -14.84 -15.07
C ALA A 79 -14.33 -14.28 -13.76
N GLN A 80 -14.86 -14.70 -12.61
CA GLN A 80 -14.34 -14.31 -11.30
C GLN A 80 -12.87 -14.69 -11.11
N LEU A 81 -12.48 -15.91 -11.49
CA LEU A 81 -11.08 -16.35 -11.45
C LEU A 81 -10.19 -15.48 -12.35
N ARG A 82 -10.68 -15.11 -13.55
CA ARG A 82 -9.93 -14.24 -14.46
C ARG A 82 -9.75 -12.85 -13.87
N GLU A 83 -10.78 -12.28 -13.25
CA GLU A 83 -10.68 -10.99 -12.57
C GLU A 83 -9.70 -11.05 -11.39
N PHE A 84 -9.74 -12.13 -10.60
CA PHE A 84 -8.77 -12.33 -9.53
C PHE A 84 -7.33 -12.37 -10.05
N VAL A 85 -7.08 -13.07 -11.16
CA VAL A 85 -5.75 -13.11 -11.81
C VAL A 85 -5.36 -11.72 -12.33
N ASN A 86 -6.31 -10.96 -12.89
CA ASN A 86 -6.06 -9.59 -13.38
C ASN A 86 -5.60 -8.66 -12.25
N LEU A 87 -6.10 -8.82 -11.01
CA LEU A 87 -5.65 -8.02 -9.86
C LEU A 87 -4.14 -8.06 -9.65
N TYR A 88 -3.50 -9.20 -9.91
CA TYR A 88 -2.05 -9.38 -9.80
C TYR A 88 -1.32 -8.97 -11.08
N ARG A 89 -1.93 -9.22 -12.25
CA ARG A 89 -1.38 -8.84 -13.55
C ARG A 89 -1.16 -7.33 -13.65
N ASP A 90 -2.13 -6.53 -13.22
CA ASP A 90 -2.05 -5.07 -13.29
C ASP A 90 -0.91 -4.52 -12.43
N GLY A 91 -0.65 -5.14 -11.26
CA GLY A 91 0.48 -4.78 -10.41
C GLY A 91 1.82 -5.01 -11.11
N LEU A 92 1.95 -6.11 -11.85
CA LEU A 92 3.17 -6.46 -12.58
C LEU A 92 3.38 -5.60 -13.83
N GLN A 93 2.31 -5.23 -14.54
CA GLN A 93 2.41 -4.37 -15.73
C GLN A 93 2.85 -2.95 -15.39
N ASP A 94 2.51 -2.46 -14.18
CA ASP A 94 2.99 -1.20 -13.64
C ASP A 94 4.46 -1.22 -13.17
N ASN A 95 5.17 -2.34 -13.37
CA ASN A 95 6.52 -2.60 -12.84
C ASN A 95 6.58 -2.47 -11.30
N LYS A 96 5.48 -2.80 -10.63
CA LYS A 96 5.35 -2.76 -9.19
C LYS A 96 5.49 -4.17 -8.63
N ILE A 97 6.21 -4.27 -7.52
CA ILE A 97 6.51 -5.54 -6.85
C ILE A 97 5.24 -6.15 -6.24
N CYS A 98 4.25 -5.33 -5.91
CA CYS A 98 2.97 -5.73 -5.32
C CYS A 98 1.85 -4.71 -5.55
#